data_AF-A0A351ZZ70-F1
#
_entry.id   AF-A0A351ZZ70-F1
#
_cell.length_a   1.000
_cell.length_b   1.000
_cell.length_c   1.000
_cell.angle_alpha   90.00
_cell.angle_beta   90.00
_cell.angle_gamma   90.00
#
_symmetry.space_group_name_H-M   'P 1'
#
loop_
_entity.id
_entity.type
_entity.pdbx_description
1 polymer ?
#
loop_
_entity_poly.entity_id
_entity_poly.type
_entity_poly.pdbx_seq_one_letter_code
_entity_poly.pdbx_strand_id
1 'polypeptide(L)'
;MTSLMKLAIVLLVCASVLAQAQETYVTDSTRQTMILKYRLGGFASAAQTIHVADFGALPGLVSCCQSFTGGSSLGAAFGVLGEFTLRSGLRIEGRVGYTSLSAAFGRDEKIGNEPVLDDGPLPRPARRDVMVRHDFTATIPLFTIEPTLLFPVADRTYVQGGFRLGIMGSTNFTQRETLVSPEGYVFLNGSAIRNEVSDPIPLAAVQQVHAIVGARYDLVSKRSYSISPELRYALPLSSISDVSWSAHQIMAGVSVRFGIFRPADAIIVRDTIYRRDTTTIVRRGIDEPRIVLSDDDSREESRRAGDTLYQTTLITEKYTKELPAPFDP
;
A
#
# COMPACT_ATOMS: atom_id res chain seq x y z
N MET A 1 4.77 37.55 2.23
CA MET A 1 4.54 36.09 2.37
C MET A 1 3.07 35.69 2.59
N THR A 2 2.10 36.63 2.52
CA THR A 2 0.69 36.39 2.93
C THR A 2 -0.33 36.39 1.78
N SER A 3 0.08 36.79 0.56
CA SER A 3 -0.81 36.83 -0.62
C SER A 3 -0.78 35.53 -1.45
N LEU A 4 0.41 34.92 -1.63
CA LEU A 4 0.54 33.62 -2.32
C LEU A 4 -0.16 32.47 -1.57
N MET A 5 -0.15 32.52 -0.23
CA MET A 5 -0.78 31.48 0.61
C MET A 5 -2.32 31.55 0.54
N LYS A 6 -2.90 32.75 0.35
CA LYS A 6 -4.35 32.92 0.16
C LYS A 6 -4.80 32.53 -1.24
N LEU A 7 -3.99 32.82 -2.27
CA LEU A 7 -4.26 32.39 -3.64
C LEU A 7 -4.21 30.86 -3.78
N ALA A 8 -3.28 30.20 -3.08
CA ALA A 8 -3.18 28.74 -3.01
C ALA A 8 -4.40 28.11 -2.32
N ILE A 9 -4.93 28.73 -1.26
CA ILE A 9 -6.14 28.25 -0.56
C ILE A 9 -7.40 28.45 -1.40
N VAL A 10 -7.53 29.54 -2.16
CA VAL A 10 -8.67 29.77 -3.07
C VAL A 10 -8.63 28.84 -4.29
N LEU A 11 -7.43 28.50 -4.81
CA LEU A 11 -7.27 27.48 -5.84
C LEU A 11 -7.52 26.05 -5.32
N LEU A 12 -7.21 25.76 -4.05
CA LEU A 12 -7.49 24.47 -3.43
C LEU A 12 -9.00 24.20 -3.26
N VAL A 13 -9.80 25.25 -3.06
CA VAL A 13 -11.27 25.15 -2.86
C VAL A 13 -12.04 25.03 -4.19
N CYS A 14 -11.50 25.51 -5.31
CA CYS A 14 -12.13 25.34 -6.62
C CYS A 14 -11.84 23.99 -7.30
N ALA A 15 -10.77 23.28 -6.91
CA ALA A 15 -10.40 21.99 -7.52
C ALA A 15 -11.21 20.79 -6.99
N SER A 16 -11.97 20.94 -5.90
CA SER A 16 -12.73 19.84 -5.29
C SER A 16 -14.02 19.44 -6.01
N VAL A 17 -14.41 20.14 -7.08
CA VAL A 17 -15.72 19.92 -7.74
C VAL A 17 -15.66 18.98 -8.95
N LEU A 18 -14.49 18.55 -9.41
CA LEU A 18 -14.37 17.75 -10.66
C LEU A 18 -13.99 16.27 -10.46
N ALA A 19 -13.97 15.74 -9.24
CA ALA A 19 -13.46 14.40 -8.94
C ALA A 19 -14.49 13.24 -9.01
N GLN A 20 -15.58 13.36 -9.78
CA GLN A 20 -16.60 12.30 -9.85
C GLN A 20 -16.86 11.83 -11.29
N ALA A 21 -16.02 10.96 -11.84
CA ALA A 21 -16.34 10.33 -13.13
C ALA A 21 -15.76 8.94 -13.41
N GLN A 22 -15.02 8.29 -12.50
CA GLN A 22 -14.34 7.02 -12.80
C GLN A 22 -14.80 5.80 -11.99
N GLU A 23 -15.82 5.91 -11.15
CA GLU A 23 -16.22 4.82 -10.24
C GLU A 23 -17.39 3.96 -10.74
N THR A 24 -18.12 4.43 -11.74
CA THR A 24 -19.29 3.71 -12.28
C THR A 24 -19.26 3.64 -13.81
N TYR A 25 -19.64 2.50 -14.37
CA TYR A 25 -19.89 2.38 -15.82
C TYR A 25 -21.02 1.40 -16.12
N VAL A 26 -21.74 1.61 -17.22
CA VAL A 26 -22.78 0.69 -17.67
C VAL A 26 -22.19 -0.31 -18.66
N THR A 27 -22.47 -1.60 -18.48
CA THR A 27 -22.01 -2.66 -19.38
C THR A 27 -22.94 -2.79 -20.59
N ASP A 28 -22.39 -2.82 -21.81
CA ASP A 28 -23.21 -2.87 -23.04
C ASP A 28 -24.01 -4.16 -23.21
N SER A 29 -23.51 -5.30 -22.68
CA SER A 29 -24.17 -6.61 -22.82
C SER A 29 -25.36 -6.79 -21.86
N THR A 30 -25.23 -6.36 -20.61
CA THR A 30 -26.25 -6.58 -19.57
C THR A 30 -27.04 -5.32 -19.21
N ARG A 31 -26.61 -4.14 -19.68
CA ARG A 31 -27.07 -2.81 -19.24
C ARG A 31 -27.03 -2.62 -17.72
N GLN A 32 -26.11 -3.32 -17.06
CA GLN A 32 -25.91 -3.19 -15.62
C GLN A 32 -24.89 -2.10 -15.33
N THR A 33 -25.22 -1.27 -14.34
CA THR A 33 -24.28 -0.35 -13.74
C THR A 33 -23.28 -1.14 -12.92
N MET A 34 -22.00 -0.97 -13.20
CA MET A 34 -20.87 -1.55 -12.50
C MET A 34 -20.25 -0.48 -11.61
N ILE A 35 -20.07 -0.78 -10.33
CA ILE A 35 -19.49 0.10 -9.31
C ILE A 35 -18.12 -0.45 -8.92
N LEU A 36 -17.10 0.40 -8.88
CA LEU A 36 -15.77 0.04 -8.40
C LEU A 36 -15.83 -0.26 -6.90
N LYS A 37 -15.43 -1.46 -6.48
CA LYS A 37 -15.38 -1.83 -5.06
C LYS A 37 -14.01 -1.57 -4.44
N TYR A 38 -12.95 -2.03 -5.09
CA TYR A 38 -11.57 -1.86 -4.62
C TYR A 38 -10.60 -2.00 -5.80
N ARG A 39 -9.37 -1.49 -5.65
CA ARG A 39 -8.28 -1.74 -6.60
C ARG A 39 -7.23 -2.65 -5.96
N LEU A 40 -6.69 -3.57 -6.72
CA LEU A 40 -5.56 -4.42 -6.30
C LEU A 40 -4.40 -4.22 -7.26
N GLY A 41 -3.18 -4.26 -6.75
CA GLY A 41 -2.03 -3.91 -7.56
C GLY A 41 -0.69 -4.30 -6.96
N GLY A 42 0.35 -3.89 -7.66
CA GLY A 42 1.73 -3.99 -7.21
C GLY A 42 2.46 -2.66 -7.35
N PHE A 43 3.58 -2.54 -6.66
CA PHE A 43 4.48 -1.40 -6.79
C PHE A 43 5.93 -1.85 -6.86
N ALA A 44 6.76 -1.04 -7.49
CA ALA A 44 8.20 -1.14 -7.48
C ALA A 44 8.81 0.25 -7.38
N SER A 45 9.88 0.41 -6.62
CA SER A 45 10.52 1.70 -6.35
C SER A 45 12.02 1.53 -6.15
N ALA A 46 12.79 2.50 -6.63
CA ALA A 46 14.16 2.70 -6.15
C ALA A 46 14.08 3.38 -4.78
N ALA A 47 14.87 2.92 -3.82
CA ALA A 47 14.83 3.36 -2.44
C ALA A 47 16.23 3.83 -2.01
N GLN A 48 16.40 5.12 -1.79
CA GLN A 48 17.61 5.69 -1.21
C GLN A 48 17.45 5.78 0.30
N THR A 49 18.26 5.03 1.03
CA THR A 49 18.31 5.09 2.50
C THR A 49 19.43 6.02 2.92
N ILE A 50 19.14 6.90 3.87
CA ILE A 50 20.06 7.87 4.46
C ILE A 50 20.05 7.62 5.96
N HIS A 51 21.20 7.28 6.51
CA HIS A 51 21.38 7.01 7.92
C HIS A 51 21.88 8.26 8.63
N VAL A 52 21.26 8.55 9.76
CA VAL A 52 21.75 9.49 10.76
C VAL A 52 22.15 8.66 11.96
N ALA A 53 23.39 8.79 12.40
CA ALA A 53 23.93 8.01 13.48
C ALA A 53 24.82 8.87 14.38
N ASP A 54 25.00 8.45 15.62
CA ASP A 54 26.00 9.00 16.53
C ASP A 54 26.43 7.91 17.52
N PHE A 55 27.27 6.99 17.03
CA PHE A 55 27.83 5.91 17.86
C PHE A 55 29.25 5.56 17.41
N GLY A 56 30.14 5.26 18.35
CA GLY A 56 31.51 4.82 18.05
C GLY A 56 31.61 3.33 17.73
N ALA A 57 30.85 2.50 18.47
CA ALA A 57 30.82 1.05 18.30
C ALA A 57 29.41 0.50 18.54
N LEU A 58 29.12 -0.66 17.97
CA LEU A 58 27.94 -1.44 18.32
C LEU A 58 28.13 -2.14 19.68
N PRO A 59 27.05 -2.42 20.44
CA PRO A 59 27.16 -3.06 21.76
C PRO A 59 27.91 -4.39 21.71
N GLY A 60 28.91 -4.55 22.59
CA GLY A 60 29.71 -5.78 22.69
C GLY A 60 30.87 -5.88 21.68
N LEU A 61 31.09 -4.85 20.86
CA LEU A 61 32.16 -4.82 19.86
C LEU A 61 33.15 -3.69 20.15
N VAL A 62 34.42 -3.94 19.81
CA VAL A 62 35.48 -2.92 19.89
C VAL A 62 35.54 -2.19 18.55
N SER A 63 35.44 -0.87 18.58
CA SER A 63 35.77 0.00 17.45
C SER A 63 36.66 1.12 17.93
N CYS A 64 37.68 1.48 17.14
CA CYS A 64 38.50 2.65 17.41
C CYS A 64 37.91 3.93 16.81
N CYS A 65 36.77 3.84 16.11
CA CYS A 65 36.06 4.99 15.57
C CYS A 65 35.44 5.81 16.71
N GLN A 66 35.69 7.12 16.73
CA GLN A 66 35.04 8.01 17.70
C GLN A 66 33.52 8.06 17.52
N SER A 67 33.06 8.15 16.26
CA SER A 67 31.63 8.23 15.93
C SER A 67 31.38 8.00 14.43
N PHE A 68 30.43 7.13 14.10
CA PHE A 68 29.77 7.07 12.79
C PHE A 68 28.62 8.08 12.78
N THR A 69 28.68 9.06 11.87
CA THR A 69 27.73 10.18 11.81
C THR A 69 26.63 10.00 10.77
N GLY A 70 26.93 9.30 9.68
CA GLY A 70 25.99 9.08 8.61
C GLY A 70 26.52 8.21 7.50
N GLY A 71 25.58 7.65 6.74
CA GLY A 71 25.85 6.72 5.66
C GLY A 71 24.65 6.69 4.72
N SER A 72 24.83 6.10 3.54
CA SER A 72 23.71 5.98 2.60
C SER A 72 23.79 4.69 1.80
N SER A 73 22.64 4.23 1.32
CA SER A 73 22.57 3.07 0.45
C SER A 73 21.46 3.25 -0.57
N LEU A 74 21.63 2.60 -1.72
CA LEU A 74 20.57 2.46 -2.71
C LEU A 74 20.06 1.02 -2.68
N GLY A 75 18.75 0.88 -2.63
CA GLY A 75 18.05 -0.39 -2.65
C GLY A 75 16.80 -0.32 -3.50
N ALA A 76 16.02 -1.40 -3.43
CA ALA A 76 14.71 -1.49 -4.05
C ALA A 76 13.63 -1.65 -2.99
N ALA A 77 12.43 -1.19 -3.32
CA ALA A 77 11.21 -1.52 -2.59
C ALA A 77 10.17 -2.06 -3.58
N PHE A 78 9.49 -3.15 -3.23
CA PHE A 78 8.45 -3.71 -4.08
C PHE A 78 7.44 -4.48 -3.24
N GLY A 79 6.25 -4.69 -3.80
CA GLY A 79 5.20 -5.43 -3.10
C GLY A 79 3.85 -5.34 -3.78
N VAL A 80 2.84 -5.70 -3.01
CA VAL A 80 1.43 -5.65 -3.41
C VAL A 80 0.70 -4.57 -2.63
N LEU A 81 -0.38 -4.07 -3.21
CA LEU A 81 -1.21 -3.07 -2.56
C LEU A 81 -2.69 -3.27 -2.88
N GLY A 82 -3.52 -2.82 -1.94
CA GLY A 82 -4.96 -2.74 -2.09
C GLY A 82 -5.43 -1.34 -1.77
N GLU A 83 -6.33 -0.80 -2.58
CA GLU A 83 -6.89 0.54 -2.43
C GLU A 83 -8.42 0.47 -2.37
N PHE A 84 -9.00 1.23 -1.45
CA PHE A 84 -10.43 1.44 -1.33
C PHE A 84 -10.73 2.94 -1.44
N THR A 85 -11.60 3.34 -2.38
CA THR A 85 -12.06 4.74 -2.43
C THR A 85 -13.20 4.93 -1.43
N LEU A 86 -13.07 5.94 -0.58
CA LEU A 86 -14.12 6.45 0.29
C LEU A 86 -14.94 7.53 -0.43
N ARG A 87 -15.98 8.02 0.26
CA ARG A 87 -16.73 9.19 -0.18
C ARG A 87 -15.77 10.39 -0.34
N SER A 88 -16.10 11.30 -1.28
CA SER A 88 -15.33 12.52 -1.63
C SER A 88 -13.93 12.32 -2.22
N GLY A 89 -13.62 11.13 -2.75
CA GLY A 89 -12.35 10.87 -3.46
C GLY A 89 -11.14 10.62 -2.55
N LEU A 90 -11.33 10.66 -1.23
CA LEU A 90 -10.36 10.16 -0.25
C LEU A 90 -10.16 8.66 -0.47
N ARG A 91 -8.93 8.16 -0.42
CA ARG A 91 -8.66 6.73 -0.57
C ARG A 91 -7.88 6.19 0.61
N ILE A 92 -8.20 4.96 1.00
CA ILE A 92 -7.40 4.17 1.93
C ILE A 92 -6.59 3.18 1.09
N GLU A 93 -5.30 3.08 1.35
CA GLU A 93 -4.45 2.11 0.69
C GLU A 93 -3.63 1.34 1.74
N GLY A 94 -3.64 0.03 1.62
CA GLY A 94 -2.76 -0.86 2.37
C GLY A 94 -1.70 -1.43 1.44
N ARG A 95 -0.42 -1.36 1.84
CA ARG A 95 0.69 -2.01 1.14
C ARG A 95 1.29 -3.11 1.99
N VAL A 96 1.70 -4.19 1.34
CA VAL A 96 2.56 -5.22 1.93
C VAL A 96 3.72 -5.44 0.98
N GLY A 97 4.95 -5.35 1.48
CA GLY A 97 6.12 -5.40 0.61
C GLY A 97 7.44 -5.62 1.31
N TYR A 98 8.50 -5.53 0.54
CA TYR A 98 9.88 -5.66 0.96
C TYR A 98 10.65 -4.39 0.61
N THR A 99 11.57 -3.99 1.48
CA THR A 99 12.60 -2.99 1.19
C THR A 99 13.89 -3.32 1.95
N SER A 100 14.98 -2.61 1.67
CA SER A 100 16.22 -2.72 2.43
C SER A 100 16.56 -1.39 3.09
N LEU A 101 16.92 -1.46 4.37
CA LEU A 101 17.54 -0.38 5.14
C LEU A 101 19.05 -0.60 5.28
N SER A 102 19.67 -1.32 4.34
CA SER A 102 21.13 -1.49 4.31
C SER A 102 21.84 -0.15 4.48
N ALA A 103 23.05 -0.18 5.05
CA ALA A 103 23.84 1.02 5.28
C ALA A 103 25.27 0.82 4.80
N ALA A 104 25.89 1.87 4.30
CA ALA A 104 27.32 1.94 4.09
C ALA A 104 27.81 3.26 4.70
N PHE A 105 28.67 3.13 5.70
CA PHE A 105 29.35 4.23 6.37
C PHE A 105 30.83 4.12 6.07
N GLY A 106 31.46 5.27 5.79
CA GLY A 106 32.89 5.37 5.56
C GLY A 106 33.39 6.68 6.15
N ARG A 107 34.43 6.61 6.99
CA ARG A 107 35.03 7.80 7.59
C ARG A 107 36.54 7.66 7.68
N ASP A 108 37.26 8.69 7.23
CA ASP A 108 38.70 8.81 7.45
C ASP A 108 38.94 9.57 8.76
N GLU A 109 39.76 9.00 9.63
CA GLU A 109 40.13 9.57 10.92
C GLU A 109 41.65 9.67 11.05
N LYS A 110 42.11 10.83 11.53
CA LYS A 110 43.50 11.03 11.92
C LYS A 110 43.70 10.49 13.33
N ILE A 111 44.42 9.38 13.46
CA ILE A 111 44.67 8.74 14.76
C ILE A 111 45.98 9.21 15.42
N GLY A 112 46.83 9.94 14.69
CA GLY A 112 48.09 10.44 15.21
C GLY A 112 49.04 10.94 14.13
N ASN A 113 50.32 11.06 14.49
CA ASN A 113 51.41 11.41 13.59
C ASN A 113 52.66 10.56 13.85
N GLU A 114 53.14 9.88 12.82
CA GLU A 114 54.30 8.98 12.90
C GLU A 114 55.48 9.59 12.13
N PRO A 115 56.72 9.50 12.63
CA PRO A 115 57.91 9.76 11.83
C PRO A 115 58.00 8.76 10.66
N VAL A 116 57.90 9.29 9.45
CA VAL A 116 58.09 8.55 8.19
C VAL A 116 59.37 9.03 7.55
N LEU A 117 60.18 8.11 7.06
CA LEU A 117 61.36 8.45 6.26
C LEU A 117 60.91 9.03 4.92
N ASP A 118 61.46 10.17 4.51
CA ASP A 118 61.20 10.69 3.17
C ASP A 118 61.87 9.84 2.08
N ASP A 119 61.33 9.92 0.86
CA ASP A 119 61.85 9.19 -0.31
C ASP A 119 63.12 9.85 -0.92
N GLY A 120 63.82 10.68 -0.13
CA GLY A 120 64.98 11.43 -0.57
C GLY A 120 66.28 10.61 -0.62
N PRO A 121 67.35 11.13 -1.26
CA PRO A 121 68.66 10.47 -1.31
C PRO A 121 69.32 10.26 0.07
N LEU A 122 68.90 11.05 1.06
CA LEU A 122 69.25 10.94 2.47
C LEU A 122 67.94 11.01 3.28
N PRO A 123 67.31 9.86 3.58
CA PRO A 123 65.99 9.81 4.19
C PRO A 123 65.98 10.56 5.54
N ARG A 124 65.20 11.64 5.64
CA ARG A 124 65.02 12.35 6.92
C ARG A 124 63.67 11.96 7.54
N PRO A 125 63.58 11.84 8.87
CA PRO A 125 62.30 11.62 9.52
C PRO A 125 61.43 12.86 9.39
N ALA A 126 60.37 12.76 8.60
CA ALA A 126 59.30 13.74 8.50
C ALA A 126 58.05 13.18 9.18
N ARG A 127 57.41 13.94 10.08
CA ARG A 127 56.17 13.47 10.69
C ARG A 127 55.04 13.54 9.66
N ARG A 128 54.40 12.41 9.39
CA ARG A 128 53.20 12.35 8.55
C ARG A 128 52.00 11.95 9.39
N ASP A 129 50.84 12.45 8.99
CA ASP A 129 49.59 12.12 9.64
C ASP A 129 49.19 10.68 9.33
N VAL A 130 48.80 9.97 10.38
CA VAL A 130 48.32 8.59 10.29
C VAL A 130 46.81 8.63 10.11
N MET A 131 46.34 8.23 8.93
CA MET A 131 44.94 8.23 8.55
C MET A 131 44.42 6.79 8.47
N VAL A 132 43.32 6.53 9.17
CA VAL A 132 42.62 5.24 9.14
C VAL A 132 41.22 5.45 8.61
N ARG A 133 40.86 4.66 7.59
CA ARG A 133 39.49 4.55 7.09
C ARG A 133 38.72 3.53 7.91
N HIS A 134 37.61 3.96 8.48
CA HIS A 134 36.63 3.13 9.15
C HIS A 134 35.49 2.84 8.19
N ASP A 135 35.35 1.59 7.77
CA ASP A 135 34.26 1.14 6.93
C ASP A 135 33.30 0.29 7.76
N PHE A 136 32.01 0.62 7.68
CA PHE A 136 30.94 -0.14 8.30
C PHE A 136 29.81 -0.34 7.30
N THR A 137 29.51 -1.59 6.96
CA THR A 137 28.44 -1.96 6.03
C THR A 137 27.42 -2.83 6.76
N ALA A 138 26.15 -2.47 6.67
CA ALA A 138 25.06 -3.23 7.25
C ALA A 138 24.08 -3.70 6.17
N THR A 139 23.59 -4.93 6.31
CA THR A 139 22.51 -5.50 5.49
C THR A 139 21.29 -5.69 6.35
N ILE A 140 20.24 -4.91 6.06
CA ILE A 140 19.04 -4.83 6.89
C ILE A 140 17.80 -5.02 6.00
N PRO A 141 17.42 -6.28 5.68
CA PRO A 141 16.19 -6.56 4.96
C PRO A 141 14.98 -6.23 5.83
N LEU A 142 13.94 -5.64 5.23
CA LEU A 142 12.74 -5.19 5.93
C LEU A 142 11.47 -5.63 5.20
N PHE A 143 10.63 -6.44 5.86
CA PHE A 143 9.28 -6.75 5.42
C PHE A 143 8.31 -5.75 6.02
N THR A 144 7.43 -5.18 5.21
CA THR A 144 6.65 -3.99 5.58
C THR A 144 5.16 -4.17 5.37
N ILE A 145 4.38 -3.55 6.25
CA ILE A 145 2.96 -3.29 6.10
C ILE A 145 2.74 -1.79 6.25
N GLU A 146 2.02 -1.19 5.31
CA GLU A 146 1.86 0.26 5.26
C GLU A 146 0.39 0.65 5.06
N PRO A 147 -0.35 0.95 6.14
CA PRO A 147 -1.63 1.63 6.04
C PRO A 147 -1.40 3.11 5.72
N THR A 148 -2.05 3.59 4.65
CA THR A 148 -1.92 4.98 4.18
C THR A 148 -3.27 5.55 3.76
N LEU A 149 -3.42 6.86 3.96
CA LEU A 149 -4.52 7.68 3.48
C LEU A 149 -4.04 8.54 2.32
N LEU A 150 -4.86 8.66 1.28
CA LEU A 150 -4.55 9.41 0.08
C LEU A 150 -5.59 10.50 -0.12
N PHE A 151 -5.15 11.73 0.06
CA PHE A 151 -5.94 12.94 -0.06
C PHE A 151 -5.83 13.48 -1.49
N PRO A 152 -6.94 13.59 -2.24
CA PRO A 152 -6.91 14.23 -3.54
C PRO A 152 -6.61 15.73 -3.38
N VAL A 153 -5.59 16.23 -4.06
CA VAL A 153 -5.20 17.66 -4.04
C VAL A 153 -5.42 18.37 -5.37
N ALA A 154 -5.40 17.62 -6.47
CA ALA A 154 -5.70 18.10 -7.82
C ALA A 154 -6.20 16.93 -8.68
N ASP A 155 -6.56 17.18 -9.94
CA ASP A 155 -6.92 16.09 -10.85
C ASP A 155 -5.76 15.08 -10.93
N ARG A 156 -6.08 13.81 -10.68
CA ARG A 156 -5.15 12.67 -10.68
C ARG A 156 -3.99 12.76 -9.69
N THR A 157 -3.95 13.76 -8.80
CA THR A 157 -2.84 13.98 -7.87
C THR A 157 -3.28 13.77 -6.44
N TYR A 158 -2.53 12.94 -5.71
CA TYR A 158 -2.80 12.57 -4.34
C TYR A 158 -1.59 12.85 -3.47
N VAL A 159 -1.83 13.45 -2.31
CA VAL A 159 -0.86 13.45 -1.21
C VAL A 159 -1.20 12.28 -0.31
N GLN A 160 -0.20 11.48 0.03
CA GLN A 160 -0.38 10.31 0.89
C GLN A 160 0.32 10.48 2.23
N GLY A 161 -0.33 10.02 3.28
CA GLY A 161 0.19 10.03 4.65
C GLY A 161 -0.18 8.74 5.38
N GLY A 162 0.72 8.20 6.19
CA GLY A 162 0.44 6.99 6.94
C GLY A 162 1.62 6.49 7.74
N PHE A 163 1.64 5.19 8.00
CA PHE A 163 2.69 4.54 8.76
C PHE A 163 3.26 3.36 7.98
N ARG A 164 4.52 3.04 8.25
CA ARG A 164 5.16 1.80 7.84
C ARG A 164 5.56 1.05 9.09
N LEU A 165 5.02 -0.15 9.22
CA LEU A 165 5.39 -1.12 10.23
C LEU A 165 6.25 -2.17 9.54
N GLY A 166 7.48 -2.34 10.01
CA GLY A 166 8.46 -3.22 9.42
C GLY A 166 8.96 -4.27 10.40
N ILE A 167 9.22 -5.47 9.91
CA ILE A 167 9.93 -6.53 10.64
C ILE A 167 11.25 -6.77 9.94
N MET A 168 12.36 -6.66 10.67
CA MET A 168 13.70 -6.91 10.15
C MET A 168 13.92 -8.41 9.95
N GLY A 169 14.50 -8.79 8.81
CA GLY A 169 14.94 -10.16 8.55
C GLY A 169 16.29 -10.47 9.21
N SER A 170 17.08 -11.35 8.59
CA SER A 170 18.45 -11.61 9.04
C SER A 170 19.33 -10.37 8.83
N THR A 171 19.71 -9.71 9.92
CA THR A 171 20.54 -8.50 9.91
C THR A 171 22.00 -8.84 10.15
N ASN A 172 22.89 -8.44 9.25
CA ASN A 172 24.33 -8.67 9.37
C ASN A 172 25.08 -7.35 9.16
N PHE A 173 26.25 -7.22 9.77
CA PHE A 173 27.15 -6.11 9.51
C PHE A 173 28.58 -6.62 9.26
N THR A 174 29.34 -5.82 8.52
CA THR A 174 30.78 -5.96 8.40
C THR A 174 31.43 -4.65 8.81
N GLN A 175 32.45 -4.74 9.65
CA GLN A 175 33.26 -3.61 10.08
C GLN A 175 34.72 -3.91 9.78
N ARG A 176 35.48 -2.90 9.34
CA ARG A 176 36.94 -2.98 9.27
C ARG A 176 37.57 -1.59 9.36
N GLU A 177 38.82 -1.58 9.80
CA GLU A 177 39.65 -0.39 9.87
C GLU A 177 40.88 -0.58 8.97
N THR A 178 41.06 0.31 7.99
CA THR A 178 42.14 0.23 7.00
C THR A 178 43.08 1.42 7.18
N LEU A 179 44.38 1.16 7.32
CA LEU A 179 45.41 2.20 7.33
C LEU A 179 45.59 2.74 5.91
N VAL A 180 45.26 4.02 5.69
CA VAL A 180 45.31 4.66 4.37
C VAL A 180 46.58 5.49 4.20
N SER A 181 47.05 6.13 5.27
CA SER A 181 48.29 6.90 5.28
C SER A 181 49.01 6.66 6.62
N PRO A 182 50.35 6.53 6.61
CA PRO A 182 51.26 6.56 5.46
C PRO A 182 51.24 5.27 4.63
N GLU A 183 51.49 5.34 3.33
CA GLU A 183 51.51 4.17 2.44
C GLU A 183 52.61 3.16 2.85
N GLY A 184 52.33 1.86 2.74
CA GLY A 184 53.28 0.80 3.07
C GLY A 184 53.44 0.51 4.56
N TYR A 185 52.78 1.27 5.43
CA TYR A 185 52.73 0.99 6.86
C TYR A 185 51.67 -0.07 7.17
N VAL A 186 51.88 -0.77 8.27
CA VAL A 186 50.96 -1.79 8.79
C VAL A 186 50.73 -1.55 10.27
N PHE A 187 49.61 -2.02 10.80
CA PHE A 187 49.39 -2.05 12.23
C PHE A 187 50.35 -3.04 12.92
N LEU A 188 50.38 -3.04 14.25
CA LEU A 188 51.21 -3.93 15.08
C LEU A 188 51.02 -5.43 14.76
N ASN A 189 49.88 -5.80 14.18
CA ASN A 189 49.57 -7.16 13.74
C ASN A 189 50.19 -7.54 12.38
N GLY A 190 50.93 -6.62 11.74
CA GLY A 190 51.55 -6.82 10.42
C GLY A 190 50.60 -6.64 9.24
N SER A 191 49.34 -6.25 9.46
CA SER A 191 48.34 -6.00 8.42
C SER A 191 48.00 -4.52 8.33
N ALA A 192 47.67 -4.04 7.13
CA ALA A 192 47.08 -2.71 6.93
C ALA A 192 45.60 -2.66 7.38
N ILE A 193 45.01 -3.81 7.73
CA ILE A 193 43.62 -3.95 8.19
C ILE A 193 43.61 -4.49 9.62
N ARG A 194 42.72 -3.94 10.45
CA ARG A 194 42.42 -4.45 11.80
C ARG A 194 40.92 -4.37 12.11
N ASN A 195 40.52 -4.99 13.23
CA ASN A 195 39.15 -5.03 13.74
C ASN A 195 38.13 -5.46 12.66
N GLU A 196 38.53 -6.39 11.77
CA GLU A 196 37.65 -6.94 10.77
C GLU A 196 36.71 -7.95 11.42
N VAL A 197 35.41 -7.63 11.41
CA VAL A 197 34.36 -8.45 12.03
C VAL A 197 33.19 -8.53 11.06
N SER A 198 32.58 -9.72 10.98
CA SER A 198 31.38 -9.99 10.19
C SER A 198 30.40 -10.81 11.01
N ASP A 199 29.46 -10.14 11.67
CA ASP A 199 28.53 -10.76 12.62
C ASP A 199 27.11 -10.21 12.45
N PRO A 200 26.10 -10.86 13.06
CA PRO A 200 24.77 -10.29 13.19
C PRO A 200 24.78 -8.98 13.97
N ILE A 201 23.90 -8.03 13.62
CA ILE A 201 23.79 -6.76 14.37
C ILE A 201 23.33 -7.07 15.82
N PRO A 202 24.14 -6.75 16.84
CA PRO A 202 23.76 -6.98 18.23
C PRO A 202 22.61 -6.06 18.63
N LEU A 203 21.67 -6.60 19.41
CA LEU A 203 20.49 -5.89 19.91
C LEU A 203 19.72 -5.13 18.82
N ALA A 204 19.62 -5.71 17.62
CA ALA A 204 18.83 -5.15 16.53
C ALA A 204 17.35 -5.06 16.93
N ALA A 205 16.73 -3.90 16.73
CA ALA A 205 15.33 -3.68 17.03
C ALA A 205 14.45 -4.39 16.00
N VAL A 206 14.02 -5.63 16.31
CA VAL A 206 13.27 -6.53 15.41
C VAL A 206 12.13 -5.83 14.64
N GLN A 207 11.51 -4.83 15.26
CA GLN A 207 10.45 -4.02 14.66
C GLN A 207 10.94 -2.61 14.34
N GLN A 208 10.53 -2.10 13.20
CA GLN A 208 10.80 -0.73 12.76
C GLN A 208 9.50 0.00 12.45
N VAL A 209 9.41 1.25 12.89
CA VAL A 209 8.23 2.09 12.69
C VAL A 209 8.66 3.37 12.00
N HIS A 210 7.97 3.73 10.92
CA HIS A 210 8.19 4.98 10.21
C HIS A 210 6.86 5.71 9.98
N ALA A 211 6.89 7.03 10.02
CA ALA A 211 5.84 7.85 9.43
C ALA A 211 6.11 7.98 7.92
N ILE A 212 5.07 7.89 7.11
CA ILE A 212 5.16 8.00 5.66
C ILE A 212 4.45 9.26 5.20
N VAL A 213 5.11 10.02 4.34
CA VAL A 213 4.51 11.09 3.54
C VAL A 213 4.91 10.89 2.08
N GLY A 214 4.04 11.24 1.14
CA GLY A 214 4.39 11.15 -0.27
C GLY A 214 3.40 11.84 -1.18
N ALA A 215 3.73 11.82 -2.47
CA ALA A 215 2.89 12.28 -3.55
C ALA A 215 2.74 11.17 -4.61
N ARG A 216 1.57 11.10 -5.22
CA ARG A 216 1.24 10.13 -6.26
C ARG A 216 0.48 10.81 -7.37
N TYR A 217 0.81 10.47 -8.60
CA TYR A 217 0.14 10.98 -9.79
C TYR A 217 -0.40 9.84 -10.64
N ASP A 218 -1.71 9.77 -10.86
CA ASP A 218 -2.36 8.76 -11.71
C ASP A 218 -2.13 9.10 -13.20
N LEU A 219 -0.94 8.76 -13.73
CA LEU A 219 -0.52 9.06 -15.12
C LEU A 219 -1.46 8.47 -16.16
N VAL A 220 -1.74 7.18 -16.05
CA VAL A 220 -2.75 6.49 -16.87
C VAL A 220 -3.82 6.02 -15.92
N SER A 221 -5.05 6.50 -16.09
CA SER A 221 -6.20 6.00 -15.37
C SER A 221 -7.29 5.65 -16.38
N LYS A 222 -7.36 4.36 -16.73
CA LYS A 222 -8.48 3.77 -17.47
C LYS A 222 -9.40 3.07 -16.47
N ARG A 223 -10.61 2.71 -16.91
CA ARG A 223 -11.62 2.07 -16.04
C ARG A 223 -11.06 0.85 -15.31
N SER A 224 -10.37 -0.04 -16.02
CA SER A 224 -9.89 -1.31 -15.47
C SER A 224 -8.51 -1.26 -14.83
N TYR A 225 -7.66 -0.28 -15.17
CA TYR A 225 -6.30 -0.19 -14.63
C TYR A 225 -5.80 1.24 -14.51
N SER A 226 -4.89 1.43 -13.56
CA SER A 226 -4.19 2.68 -13.33
C SER A 226 -2.68 2.44 -13.14
N ILE A 227 -1.88 3.32 -13.73
CA ILE A 227 -0.41 3.33 -13.61
C ILE A 227 -0.04 4.68 -13.04
N SER A 228 0.79 4.69 -12.00
CA SER A 228 1.02 5.91 -11.24
C SER A 228 2.44 6.00 -10.71
N PRO A 229 3.23 6.99 -11.17
CA PRO A 229 4.46 7.35 -10.49
C PRO A 229 4.17 7.85 -9.07
N GLU A 230 5.10 7.54 -8.17
CA GLU A 230 5.03 7.91 -6.76
C GLU A 230 6.38 8.36 -6.24
N LEU A 231 6.35 9.34 -5.34
CA LEU A 231 7.48 9.77 -4.53
C LEU A 231 7.07 9.69 -3.06
N ARG A 232 7.87 9.00 -2.25
CA ARG A 232 7.54 8.71 -0.84
C ARG A 232 8.76 8.96 0.02
N TYR A 233 8.52 9.39 1.25
CA TYR A 233 9.52 9.57 2.27
C TYR A 233 9.09 8.87 3.54
N ALA A 234 9.97 8.03 4.08
CA ALA A 234 9.83 7.34 5.35
C ALA A 234 10.70 8.05 6.40
N LEU A 235 10.02 8.67 7.37
CA LEU A 235 10.63 9.28 8.54
C LEU A 235 10.69 8.23 9.65
N PRO A 236 11.88 7.88 10.17
CA PRO A 236 12.02 6.90 11.23
C PRO A 236 11.40 7.43 12.54
N LEU A 237 10.60 6.57 13.19
CA LEU A 237 10.07 6.78 14.54
C LEU A 237 10.74 5.84 15.55
N SER A 238 11.58 4.92 15.07
CA SER A 238 12.36 3.96 15.84
C SER A 238 13.83 3.97 15.44
N SER A 239 14.69 3.52 16.35
CA SER A 239 16.12 3.30 16.10
C SER A 239 16.36 1.87 15.57
N ILE A 240 17.45 1.66 14.84
CA ILE A 240 17.81 0.35 14.25
C ILE A 240 18.33 -0.63 15.31
N SER A 241 19.07 -0.13 16.31
CA SER A 241 19.64 -0.88 17.42
C SER A 241 19.56 0.01 18.68
N ASP A 242 20.11 -0.44 19.80
CA ASP A 242 20.16 0.26 21.09
C ASP A 242 21.13 1.47 21.11
N VAL A 243 21.61 1.87 19.94
CA VAL A 243 22.47 3.04 19.72
C VAL A 243 21.71 4.12 18.95
N SER A 244 22.23 5.35 18.98
CA SER A 244 21.69 6.46 18.18
C SER A 244 21.91 6.19 16.68
N TRP A 245 20.94 5.51 16.05
CA TRP A 245 20.99 5.14 14.64
C TRP A 245 19.58 5.05 14.05
N SER A 246 19.26 6.00 13.18
CA SER A 246 17.99 6.08 12.48
C SER A 246 18.17 6.05 10.96
N ALA A 247 17.21 5.45 10.25
CA ALA A 247 17.21 5.35 8.80
C ALA A 247 16.05 6.13 8.18
N HIS A 248 16.37 7.15 7.41
CA HIS A 248 15.43 7.86 6.55
C HIS A 248 15.43 7.18 5.19
N GLN A 249 14.27 7.08 4.52
CA GLN A 249 14.23 6.48 3.20
C GLN A 249 13.40 7.31 2.23
N ILE A 250 13.98 7.66 1.08
CA ILE A 250 13.28 8.27 -0.05
C ILE A 250 13.03 7.19 -1.09
N MET A 251 11.79 7.05 -1.55
CA MET A 251 11.42 6.08 -2.57
C MET A 251 10.76 6.76 -3.75
N ALA A 252 11.31 6.51 -4.94
CA ALA A 252 10.72 6.93 -6.21
C ALA A 252 10.39 5.68 -7.01
N GLY A 253 9.14 5.57 -7.48
CA GLY A 253 8.69 4.36 -8.14
C GLY A 253 7.37 4.50 -8.88
N VAL A 254 6.81 3.35 -9.24
CA VAL A 254 5.55 3.24 -9.98
C VAL A 254 4.69 2.17 -9.33
N SER A 255 3.39 2.46 -9.20
CA SER A 255 2.37 1.47 -8.90
C SER A 255 1.49 1.17 -10.10
N VAL A 256 1.06 -0.08 -10.21
CA VAL A 256 0.06 -0.54 -11.17
C VAL A 256 -1.09 -1.17 -10.39
N ARG A 257 -2.31 -0.73 -10.68
CA ARG A 257 -3.53 -1.09 -9.96
C ARG A 257 -4.63 -1.49 -10.94
N PHE A 258 -5.36 -2.55 -10.62
CA PHE A 258 -6.51 -3.04 -11.38
C PHE A 258 -7.80 -2.85 -10.57
N GLY A 259 -8.82 -2.28 -11.21
CA GLY A 259 -10.11 -2.05 -10.58
C GLY A 259 -10.99 -3.29 -10.59
N ILE A 260 -11.50 -3.69 -9.43
CA ILE A 260 -12.48 -4.77 -9.28
C ILE A 260 -13.86 -4.16 -9.13
N PHE A 261 -14.72 -4.42 -10.12
CA PHE A 261 -16.07 -3.89 -10.20
C PHE A 261 -17.10 -4.93 -9.77
N ARG A 262 -18.23 -4.45 -9.25
CA ARG A 262 -19.42 -5.27 -8.99
C ARG A 262 -20.65 -4.62 -9.60
N PRO A 263 -21.64 -5.40 -10.07
CA PRO A 263 -22.93 -4.84 -10.47
C PRO A 263 -23.55 -4.08 -9.30
N ALA A 264 -24.21 -2.97 -9.59
CA ALA A 264 -25.05 -2.25 -8.65
C ALA A 264 -26.15 -3.17 -8.12
N ASP A 265 -26.58 -2.90 -6.88
CA ASP A 265 -27.70 -3.62 -6.29
C ASP A 265 -28.94 -3.41 -7.15
N ALA A 266 -29.63 -4.50 -7.46
CA ALA A 266 -30.79 -4.41 -8.33
C ALA A 266 -31.97 -3.77 -7.62
N ILE A 267 -32.67 -2.90 -8.35
CA ILE A 267 -33.98 -2.39 -7.96
C ILE A 267 -34.97 -3.54 -8.16
N ILE A 268 -35.54 -4.02 -7.06
CA ILE A 268 -36.52 -5.11 -7.08
C ILE A 268 -37.90 -4.52 -7.35
N VAL A 269 -38.48 -4.87 -8.49
CA VAL A 269 -39.87 -4.55 -8.84
C VAL A 269 -40.69 -5.82 -8.72
N ARG A 270 -41.68 -5.81 -7.84
CA ARG A 270 -42.58 -6.95 -7.62
C ARG A 270 -43.91 -6.69 -8.32
N ASP A 271 -44.39 -7.69 -9.02
CA ASP A 271 -45.70 -7.69 -9.66
C ASP A 271 -46.44 -8.99 -9.31
N THR A 272 -47.77 -8.93 -9.26
CA THR A 272 -48.60 -10.10 -8.97
C THR A 272 -49.73 -10.19 -9.99
N ILE A 273 -49.74 -11.27 -10.75
CA ILE A 273 -50.72 -11.52 -11.79
C ILE A 273 -51.67 -12.61 -11.30
N TYR A 274 -52.96 -12.30 -11.26
CA TYR A 274 -54.00 -13.27 -10.96
C TYR A 274 -54.56 -13.83 -12.27
N ARG A 275 -54.51 -15.15 -12.42
CA ARG A 275 -55.17 -15.89 -13.49
C ARG A 275 -56.32 -16.68 -12.90
N ARG A 276 -57.56 -16.29 -13.23
CA ARG A 276 -58.77 -16.90 -12.68
C ARG A 276 -59.51 -17.67 -13.76
N ASP A 277 -59.60 -18.98 -13.60
CA ASP A 277 -60.36 -19.85 -14.50
C ASP A 277 -61.60 -20.36 -13.76
N THR A 278 -62.81 -20.12 -14.29
CA THR A 278 -64.06 -20.55 -13.66
C THR A 278 -64.75 -21.65 -14.46
N THR A 279 -65.02 -22.79 -13.85
CA THR A 279 -65.84 -23.87 -14.42
C THR A 279 -67.25 -23.81 -13.82
N THR A 280 -68.27 -24.04 -14.63
CA THR A 280 -69.67 -24.06 -14.14
C THR A 280 -70.15 -25.49 -14.04
N ILE A 281 -70.67 -25.87 -12.88
CA ILE A 281 -71.28 -27.19 -12.66
C ILE A 281 -72.67 -27.02 -12.08
N VAL A 282 -73.53 -28.00 -12.35
CA VAL A 282 -74.86 -28.07 -11.75
C VAL A 282 -74.77 -28.98 -10.53
N ARG A 283 -75.19 -28.49 -9.36
CA ARG A 283 -75.15 -29.23 -8.09
C ARG A 283 -76.55 -29.36 -7.50
N ARG A 284 -76.94 -30.58 -7.12
CA ARG A 284 -78.21 -30.83 -6.42
C ARG A 284 -78.06 -30.47 -4.94
N GLY A 285 -79.09 -29.87 -4.35
CA GLY A 285 -79.13 -29.53 -2.93
C GLY A 285 -78.49 -28.17 -2.56
N ILE A 286 -78.35 -27.27 -3.53
CA ILE A 286 -78.06 -25.85 -3.27
C ILE A 286 -79.24 -25.01 -3.74
N ASP A 287 -79.65 -24.03 -2.92
CA ASP A 287 -80.79 -23.16 -3.22
C ASP A 287 -80.37 -21.91 -4.00
N GLU A 288 -79.10 -21.50 -3.86
CA GLU A 288 -78.54 -20.32 -4.48
C GLU A 288 -77.21 -20.62 -5.19
N PRO A 289 -76.91 -19.92 -6.31
CA PRO A 289 -75.65 -20.07 -6.99
C PRO A 289 -74.50 -19.52 -6.14
N ARG A 290 -73.40 -20.26 -6.05
CA ARG A 290 -72.19 -19.83 -5.32
C ARG A 290 -70.92 -20.11 -6.10
N ILE A 291 -69.89 -19.33 -5.82
CA ILE A 291 -68.55 -19.49 -6.40
C ILE A 291 -67.63 -19.98 -5.30
N VAL A 292 -66.99 -21.13 -5.51
CA VAL A 292 -66.06 -21.74 -4.56
C VAL A 292 -64.70 -21.85 -5.22
N LEU A 293 -63.63 -21.46 -4.50
CA LEU A 293 -62.27 -21.72 -4.93
C LEU A 293 -62.02 -23.23 -4.88
N SER A 294 -61.74 -23.83 -6.02
CA SER A 294 -61.52 -25.27 -6.16
C SER A 294 -60.04 -25.66 -6.06
N ASP A 295 -59.13 -24.79 -6.48
CA ASP A 295 -57.68 -25.07 -6.56
C ASP A 295 -56.92 -23.75 -6.66
N ASP A 296 -55.72 -23.68 -6.07
CA ASP A 296 -54.80 -22.55 -6.21
C ASP A 296 -53.35 -23.04 -6.41
N ASP A 297 -52.63 -22.38 -7.32
CA ASP A 297 -51.19 -22.58 -7.55
C ASP A 297 -50.49 -21.22 -7.58
N SER A 298 -49.29 -21.15 -7.02
CA SER A 298 -48.47 -19.93 -7.03
C SER A 298 -47.09 -20.24 -7.58
N ARG A 299 -46.66 -19.43 -8.56
CA ARG A 299 -45.31 -19.53 -9.14
C ARG A 299 -44.66 -18.18 -9.15
N GLU A 300 -43.37 -18.15 -8.82
CA GLU A 300 -42.55 -16.96 -8.92
C GLU A 300 -41.61 -17.07 -10.11
N GLU A 301 -41.65 -16.08 -10.98
CA GLU A 301 -40.70 -15.94 -12.09
C GLU A 301 -39.87 -14.68 -11.87
N SER A 302 -38.55 -14.81 -11.98
CA SER A 302 -37.63 -13.68 -11.88
C SER A 302 -36.99 -13.39 -13.23
N ARG A 303 -37.05 -12.14 -13.68
CA ARG A 303 -36.38 -11.66 -14.89
C ARG A 303 -35.57 -10.42 -14.58
N ARG A 304 -34.29 -10.41 -14.94
CA ARG A 304 -33.43 -9.22 -14.80
C ARG A 304 -33.35 -8.46 -16.12
N ALA A 305 -33.49 -7.14 -16.08
CA ALA A 305 -33.21 -6.24 -17.20
C ALA A 305 -32.42 -5.03 -16.69
N GLY A 306 -31.13 -4.96 -17.03
CA GLY A 306 -30.23 -3.94 -16.51
C GLY A 306 -30.10 -4.01 -14.99
N ASP A 307 -30.34 -2.87 -14.35
CA ASP A 307 -30.32 -2.71 -12.89
C ASP A 307 -31.64 -3.11 -12.22
N THR A 308 -32.66 -3.52 -12.99
CA THR A 308 -33.98 -3.88 -12.44
C THR A 308 -34.15 -5.39 -12.43
N LEU A 309 -34.56 -5.94 -11.29
CA LEU A 309 -35.01 -7.32 -11.13
C LEU A 309 -36.53 -7.33 -11.02
N TYR A 310 -37.21 -7.84 -12.04
CA TYR A 310 -38.64 -8.06 -12.05
C TYR A 310 -38.93 -9.42 -11.41
N GLN A 311 -39.67 -9.42 -10.31
CA GLN A 311 -40.22 -10.62 -9.69
C GLN A 311 -41.73 -10.63 -9.93
N THR A 312 -42.21 -11.57 -10.73
CA THR A 312 -43.63 -11.71 -11.04
C THR A 312 -44.15 -12.95 -10.34
N THR A 313 -45.10 -12.76 -9.42
CA THR A 313 -45.84 -13.84 -8.78
C THR A 313 -47.10 -14.11 -9.59
N LEU A 314 -47.17 -15.26 -10.26
CA LEU A 314 -48.37 -15.73 -10.94
C LEU A 314 -49.19 -16.57 -9.96
N ILE A 315 -50.36 -16.07 -9.59
CA ILE A 315 -51.34 -16.80 -8.77
C ILE A 315 -52.43 -17.29 -9.71
N THR A 316 -52.54 -18.62 -9.85
CA THR A 316 -53.59 -19.25 -10.66
C THR A 316 -54.66 -19.80 -9.74
N GLU A 317 -55.84 -19.20 -9.78
CA GLU A 317 -57.01 -19.61 -8.99
C GLU A 317 -58.02 -20.28 -9.92
N LYS A 318 -58.44 -21.50 -9.59
CA LYS A 318 -59.57 -22.14 -10.27
C LYS A 318 -60.80 -22.03 -9.40
N TYR A 319 -61.88 -21.52 -9.97
CA TYR A 319 -63.17 -21.41 -9.32
C TYR A 319 -64.16 -22.37 -9.93
N THR A 320 -65.03 -22.91 -9.08
CA THR A 320 -66.19 -23.68 -9.50
C THR A 320 -67.43 -22.87 -9.17
N LYS A 321 -68.19 -22.49 -10.20
CA LYS A 321 -69.51 -21.87 -10.09
C LYS A 321 -70.55 -22.98 -10.02
N GLU A 322 -71.15 -23.14 -8.86
CA GLU A 322 -72.21 -24.12 -8.63
C GLU A 322 -73.56 -23.47 -8.92
N LEU A 323 -74.32 -24.02 -9.86
CA LEU A 323 -75.70 -23.62 -10.14
C LEU A 323 -76.68 -24.65 -9.57
N PRO A 324 -77.83 -24.21 -9.04
CA PRO A 324 -78.87 -25.14 -8.61
C PRO A 324 -79.35 -25.98 -9.79
N ALA A 325 -79.59 -27.27 -9.56
CA ALA A 325 -80.20 -28.12 -10.55
C ALA A 325 -81.61 -27.61 -10.89
N PRO A 326 -81.98 -27.50 -12.19
CA PRO A 326 -83.36 -27.21 -12.54
C PRO A 326 -84.25 -28.28 -11.90
N PHE A 327 -85.34 -27.82 -11.29
CA PHE A 327 -86.35 -28.70 -10.69
C PHE A 327 -86.89 -29.61 -11.79
N ASP A 328 -86.56 -30.89 -11.71
CA ASP A 328 -87.14 -31.93 -12.57
C ASP A 328 -88.32 -32.51 -11.78
N PRO A 329 -89.56 -32.10 -12.11
CA PRO A 329 -90.77 -32.30 -11.29
C PRO A 329 -91.18 -33.76 -11.10
#